data_AF-A0A1F6DV40-F1
#
_entry.id   AF-A0A1F6DV40-F1
#
_cell.length_a   1.000
_cell.length_b   1.000
_cell.length_c   1.000
_cell.angle_alpha   90.00
_cell.angle_beta   90.00
_cell.angle_gamma   90.00
#
_symmetry.space_group_name_H-M   'P 1'
#
loop_
_entity.id
_entity.type
_entity.pdbx_description
1 polymer ?
#
loop_
_entity_poly.entity_id
_entity_poly.type
_entity_poly.pdbx_seq_one_letter_code
_entity_poly.pdbx_strand_id
1 'polypeptide(L)'
;MKTLKIRCVGISPLMMDPMSEAQLKAIITKVPLQVARDRPFEDVAAEKIYREPGGRVALNAGMLFSCLVKAGRNIKIGKKAVSTAETTTLPDFLSIVDEYMPLTNIPANANGHEKEFWAVDIRKGTAYNGPKPTACGIVRPKFPKWEFEVTVRVDEKKVDDSTVTALFTNAGSTQGLGSFRPNKKGTFGRFEVAEMKEVKATAH
;
A
#
# COMPACT_ATOMS: atom_id res chain seq x y z
N MET A 1 -2.73 -25.96 2.33
CA MET A 1 -2.71 -24.68 1.62
C MET A 1 -4.15 -24.32 1.31
N LYS A 2 -4.70 -23.36 2.04
CA LYS A 2 -6.02 -22.80 1.72
C LYS A 2 -5.88 -21.44 1.06
N THR A 3 -6.94 -21.00 0.40
CA THR A 3 -7.01 -19.67 -0.21
C THR A 3 -8.04 -18.84 0.54
N LEU A 4 -7.62 -17.66 1.00
CA LEU A 4 -8.49 -16.70 1.66
C LEU A 4 -8.68 -15.49 0.76
N LYS A 5 -9.92 -15.01 0.66
CA LYS A 5 -10.26 -13.72 0.09
C LYS A 5 -10.60 -12.76 1.24
N ILE A 6 -9.88 -11.65 1.29
CA ILE A 6 -9.92 -10.69 2.40
C ILE A 6 -10.32 -9.32 1.85
N ARG A 7 -11.40 -8.75 2.39
CA ARG A 7 -11.88 -7.41 2.08
C ARG A 7 -11.45 -6.44 3.17
N CYS A 8 -10.81 -5.35 2.77
CA CYS A 8 -10.28 -4.33 3.66
C CYS A 8 -10.89 -2.97 3.35
N VAL A 9 -11.26 -2.22 4.39
CA VAL A 9 -11.88 -0.89 4.27
C VAL A 9 -11.01 0.15 4.98
N GLY A 10 -10.76 1.27 4.30
CA GLY A 10 -9.98 2.37 4.83
C GLY A 10 -10.69 3.09 5.98
N ILE A 11 -10.00 3.21 7.13
CA ILE A 11 -10.46 3.98 8.32
C ILE A 11 -9.71 5.30 8.47
N SER A 12 -8.71 5.56 7.61
CA SER A 12 -8.13 6.88 7.41
C SER A 12 -7.78 7.08 5.93
N PRO A 13 -7.61 8.34 5.45
CA PRO A 13 -7.34 8.58 4.04
C PRO A 13 -6.11 7.84 3.55
N LEU A 14 -6.11 7.38 2.29
CA LEU A 14 -4.96 6.78 1.63
C LEU A 14 -4.21 7.84 0.82
N MET A 15 -2.88 7.83 0.90
CA MET A 15 -1.99 8.58 0.00
C MET A 15 -1.10 7.63 -0.77
N MET A 16 -0.97 7.89 -2.06
CA MET A 16 -0.05 7.18 -2.94
C MET A 16 1.15 8.05 -3.28
N ASP A 17 2.29 7.41 -3.54
CA ASP A 17 3.53 8.10 -3.95
C ASP A 17 4.49 7.14 -4.68
N PRO A 18 4.09 6.56 -5.84
CA PRO A 18 5.02 5.85 -6.70
C PRO A 18 6.13 6.80 -7.17
N MET A 19 7.33 6.24 -7.35
CA MET A 19 8.35 6.88 -8.16
C MET A 19 8.07 6.58 -9.62
N SER A 20 8.06 7.60 -10.47
CA SER A 20 7.94 7.39 -11.92
C SER A 20 9.19 6.70 -12.47
N GLU A 21 9.07 6.04 -13.62
CA GLU A 21 10.21 5.43 -14.29
C GLU A 21 11.31 6.45 -14.59
N ALA A 22 10.93 7.68 -14.97
CA ALA A 22 11.87 8.77 -15.18
C ALA A 22 12.64 9.14 -13.89
N GLN A 23 11.95 9.14 -12.73
CA GLN A 23 12.59 9.36 -11.43
C GLN A 23 13.56 8.23 -11.08
N LEU A 24 13.16 6.98 -11.31
CA LEU A 24 14.02 5.81 -11.07
C LEU A 24 15.26 5.84 -11.99
N LYS A 25 15.08 6.13 -13.28
CA LYS A 25 16.20 6.30 -14.23
C LYS A 25 17.15 7.41 -13.78
N ALA A 26 16.64 8.55 -13.35
CA ALA A 26 17.46 9.65 -12.83
C ALA A 26 18.31 9.25 -11.62
N ILE A 27 17.76 8.39 -10.72
CA ILE A 27 18.52 7.85 -9.59
C ILE A 27 19.64 6.92 -10.07
N ILE A 28 19.34 6.02 -11.02
CA ILE A 28 20.30 5.05 -11.58
C ILE A 28 21.43 5.77 -12.33
N THR A 29 21.08 6.70 -13.22
CA THR A 29 22.05 7.42 -14.06
C THR A 29 22.73 8.57 -13.33
N LYS A 30 22.22 8.96 -12.16
CA LYS A 30 22.60 10.18 -11.42
C LYS A 30 22.44 11.47 -12.23
N VAL A 31 21.65 11.43 -13.31
CA VAL A 31 21.32 12.60 -14.12
C VAL A 31 20.04 13.23 -13.57
N PRO A 32 20.06 14.51 -13.15
CA PRO A 32 18.88 15.16 -12.61
C PRO A 32 17.71 15.19 -13.61
N LEU A 33 16.52 14.80 -13.15
CA LEU A 33 15.30 14.93 -13.93
C LEU A 33 14.90 16.41 -14.01
N GLN A 34 14.77 16.93 -15.22
CA GLN A 34 14.23 18.27 -15.45
C GLN A 34 12.70 18.20 -15.40
N VAL A 35 12.09 18.97 -14.50
CA VAL A 35 10.63 19.04 -14.32
C VAL A 35 10.22 20.51 -14.40
N ALA A 36 9.18 20.81 -15.18
CA ALA A 36 8.59 22.15 -15.24
C ALA A 36 8.10 22.58 -13.85
N ARG A 37 8.33 23.85 -13.49
CA ARG A 37 8.08 24.38 -12.13
C ARG A 37 6.64 24.84 -11.91
N ASP A 38 5.93 25.11 -12.97
CA ASP A 38 4.60 25.74 -13.06
C ASP A 38 3.49 24.72 -13.38
N ARG A 39 3.77 23.44 -13.20
CA ARG A 39 2.78 22.37 -13.44
C ARG A 39 1.59 22.51 -12.49
N PRO A 40 0.35 22.32 -12.98
CA PRO A 40 -0.82 22.20 -12.12
C PRO A 40 -0.63 21.10 -11.07
N PHE A 41 -1.00 21.38 -9.82
CA PHE A 41 -0.81 20.41 -8.74
C PHE A 41 -1.69 19.17 -8.90
N GLU A 42 -2.79 19.30 -9.62
CA GLU A 42 -3.66 18.21 -10.04
C GLU A 42 -2.91 17.18 -10.89
N ASP A 43 -2.11 17.63 -11.86
CA ASP A 43 -1.35 16.74 -12.74
C ASP A 43 -0.22 16.06 -11.96
N VAL A 44 0.47 16.83 -11.10
CA VAL A 44 1.52 16.31 -10.23
C VAL A 44 0.97 15.24 -9.28
N ALA A 45 -0.22 15.46 -8.70
CA ALA A 45 -0.89 14.47 -7.86
C ALA A 45 -1.36 13.25 -8.67
N ALA A 46 -1.93 13.45 -9.86
CA ALA A 46 -2.44 12.36 -10.69
C ALA A 46 -1.33 11.37 -11.11
N GLU A 47 -0.11 11.86 -11.39
CA GLU A 47 1.07 11.03 -11.67
C GLU A 47 1.50 10.14 -10.50
N LYS A 48 1.07 10.48 -9.29
CA LYS A 48 1.37 9.75 -8.06
C LYS A 48 0.29 8.73 -7.70
N ILE A 49 -0.62 8.41 -8.61
CA ILE A 49 -1.62 7.35 -8.41
C ILE A 49 -1.04 6.03 -8.92
N TYR A 50 -1.03 4.99 -8.06
CA TYR A 50 -0.73 3.64 -8.51
C TYR A 50 -1.89 3.11 -9.36
N ARG A 51 -1.55 2.52 -10.51
CA ARG A 51 -2.50 1.90 -11.43
C ARG A 51 -2.04 0.50 -11.79
N GLU A 52 -2.99 -0.40 -11.94
CA GLU A 52 -2.74 -1.70 -12.58
C GLU A 52 -2.67 -1.55 -14.11
N PRO A 53 -2.21 -2.57 -14.86
CA PRO A 53 -2.14 -2.51 -16.33
C PRO A 53 -3.47 -2.16 -17.02
N GLY A 54 -4.61 -2.48 -16.41
CA GLY A 54 -5.95 -2.08 -16.88
C GLY A 54 -6.31 -0.60 -16.63
N GLY A 55 -5.41 0.19 -16.06
CA GLY A 55 -5.59 1.63 -15.81
C GLY A 55 -6.38 1.97 -14.54
N ARG A 56 -7.00 0.98 -13.88
CA ARG A 56 -7.71 1.17 -12.60
C ARG A 56 -6.74 1.57 -11.50
N VAL A 57 -7.20 2.45 -10.61
CA VAL A 57 -6.48 2.78 -9.38
C VAL A 57 -6.33 1.52 -8.55
N ALA A 58 -5.10 1.17 -8.20
CA ALA A 58 -4.83 -0.09 -7.51
C ALA A 58 -3.66 0.06 -6.54
N LEU A 59 -3.71 -0.70 -5.46
CA LEU A 59 -2.53 -1.00 -4.65
C LEU A 59 -1.72 -2.10 -5.35
N ASN A 60 -0.42 -2.19 -5.11
CA ASN A 60 0.39 -3.33 -5.57
C ASN A 60 0.73 -4.30 -4.42
N ALA A 61 1.01 -5.56 -4.75
CA ALA A 61 1.29 -6.61 -3.77
C ALA A 61 2.44 -6.23 -2.83
N GLY A 62 3.46 -5.55 -3.34
CA GLY A 62 4.63 -5.11 -2.56
C GLY A 62 4.29 -4.14 -1.43
N MET A 63 3.30 -3.25 -1.62
CA MET A 63 2.82 -2.37 -0.56
C MET A 63 2.17 -3.16 0.59
N LEU A 64 1.27 -4.09 0.26
CA LEU A 64 0.61 -4.91 1.27
C LEU A 64 1.60 -5.86 1.95
N PHE A 65 2.47 -6.52 1.19
CA PHE A 65 3.51 -7.39 1.73
C PHE A 65 4.39 -6.64 2.73
N SER A 66 4.87 -5.44 2.37
CA SER A 66 5.67 -4.60 3.27
C SER A 66 4.90 -4.22 4.55
N CYS A 67 3.60 -3.96 4.42
CA CYS A 67 2.72 -3.66 5.56
C CYS A 67 2.59 -4.87 6.50
N LEU A 68 2.35 -6.06 5.95
CA LEU A 68 2.25 -7.32 6.70
C LEU A 68 3.57 -7.68 7.38
N VAL A 69 4.72 -7.52 6.71
CA VAL A 69 6.04 -7.76 7.31
C VAL A 69 6.29 -6.84 8.50
N LYS A 70 5.86 -5.57 8.46
CA LYS A 70 6.01 -4.70 9.63
C LYS A 70 5.06 -5.09 10.76
N ALA A 71 3.85 -5.52 10.45
CA ALA A 71 2.88 -6.03 11.42
C ALA A 71 3.37 -7.33 12.10
N GLY A 72 4.03 -8.19 11.33
CA GLY A 72 4.59 -9.47 11.79
C GLY A 72 5.61 -9.35 12.92
N ARG A 73 6.14 -8.16 13.19
CA ARG A 73 6.99 -7.90 14.37
C ARG A 73 6.27 -8.08 15.70
N ASN A 74 4.96 -7.88 15.71
CA ASN A 74 4.12 -7.99 16.90
C ASN A 74 3.25 -9.26 16.91
N ILE A 75 3.39 -10.12 15.89
CA ILE A 75 2.69 -11.40 15.79
C ILE A 75 3.68 -12.52 16.04
N LYS A 76 3.32 -13.46 16.92
CA LYS A 76 4.16 -14.62 17.25
C LYS A 76 3.51 -15.91 16.76
N ILE A 77 4.35 -16.81 16.26
CA ILE A 77 4.03 -18.21 16.00
C ILE A 77 4.83 -19.03 17.01
N GLY A 78 4.14 -19.65 17.97
CA GLY A 78 4.79 -20.20 19.16
C GLY A 78 5.57 -19.12 19.92
N LYS A 79 6.89 -19.31 20.06
CA LYS A 79 7.77 -18.36 20.78
C LYS A 79 8.41 -17.30 19.88
N LYS A 80 8.34 -17.42 18.55
CA LYS A 80 9.07 -16.56 17.60
C LYS A 80 8.13 -15.55 16.94
N ALA A 81 8.59 -14.33 16.73
CA ALA A 81 7.88 -13.34 15.93
C ALA A 81 7.92 -13.70 14.44
N VAL A 82 6.88 -13.35 13.68
CA VAL A 82 6.81 -13.54 12.21
C VAL A 82 7.87 -12.71 11.48
N SER A 83 8.20 -11.54 12.03
CA SER A 83 9.19 -10.64 11.45
C SER A 83 10.05 -10.01 12.54
N THR A 84 11.28 -9.64 12.17
CA THR A 84 12.21 -8.90 13.02
C THR A 84 12.52 -7.54 12.39
N ALA A 85 13.54 -6.85 12.91
CA ALA A 85 14.06 -5.65 12.27
C ALA A 85 14.54 -5.95 10.82
N GLU A 86 15.17 -7.12 10.63
CA GLU A 86 15.98 -7.47 9.46
C GLU A 86 15.35 -8.55 8.58
N THR A 87 14.67 -9.54 9.17
CA THR A 87 14.21 -10.75 8.48
C THR A 87 12.73 -11.02 8.72
N THR A 88 12.14 -11.90 7.92
CA THR A 88 10.77 -12.36 8.10
C THR A 88 10.56 -13.77 7.60
N THR A 89 9.71 -14.54 8.29
CA THR A 89 9.24 -15.87 7.89
C THR A 89 7.85 -15.81 7.24
N LEU A 90 7.32 -14.61 6.97
CA LEU A 90 5.99 -14.45 6.37
C LEU A 90 5.80 -15.25 5.07
N PRO A 91 6.77 -15.25 4.12
CA PRO A 91 6.67 -16.06 2.91
C PRO A 91 6.60 -17.56 3.14
N ASP A 92 7.03 -18.06 4.31
CA ASP A 92 7.03 -19.48 4.62
C ASP A 92 5.62 -20.05 4.76
N PHE A 93 4.63 -19.21 5.07
CA PHE A 93 3.26 -19.64 5.34
C PHE A 93 2.19 -18.78 4.69
N LEU A 94 2.52 -17.60 4.14
CA LEU A 94 1.56 -16.72 3.48
C LEU A 94 2.13 -16.15 2.18
N SER A 95 1.39 -16.27 1.09
CA SER A 95 1.68 -15.59 -0.16
C SER A 95 0.48 -14.80 -0.66
N ILE A 96 0.74 -13.61 -1.21
CA ILE A 96 -0.26 -12.80 -1.89
C ILE A 96 -0.36 -13.32 -3.33
N VAL A 97 -1.58 -13.65 -3.76
CA VAL A 97 -1.84 -14.16 -5.12
C VAL A 97 -1.98 -13.01 -6.11
N ASP A 98 -2.64 -11.93 -5.69
CA ASP A 98 -2.93 -10.80 -6.56
C ASP A 98 -1.70 -9.88 -6.71
N GLU A 99 -1.29 -9.58 -7.94
CA GLU A 99 -0.22 -8.60 -8.20
C GLU A 99 -0.69 -7.17 -7.88
N TYR A 100 -1.95 -6.88 -8.20
CA TYR A 100 -2.62 -5.61 -7.96
C TYR A 100 -3.94 -5.82 -7.21
N MET A 101 -4.29 -4.88 -6.35
CA MET A 101 -5.57 -4.83 -5.63
C MET A 101 -6.26 -3.51 -6.00
N PRO A 102 -7.11 -3.50 -7.04
CA PRO A 102 -7.90 -2.34 -7.44
C PRO A 102 -8.72 -1.80 -6.27
N LEU A 103 -8.85 -0.48 -6.20
CA LEU A 103 -9.75 0.15 -5.24
C LEU A 103 -11.20 -0.11 -5.66
N THR A 104 -11.93 -0.91 -4.89
CA THR A 104 -13.24 -1.45 -5.28
C THR A 104 -14.36 -0.41 -5.19
N ASN A 105 -14.15 0.66 -4.43
CA ASN A 105 -15.09 1.78 -4.32
C ASN A 105 -14.92 2.83 -5.44
N ILE A 106 -13.95 2.65 -6.35
CA ILE A 106 -13.75 3.50 -7.53
C ILE A 106 -14.21 2.71 -8.76
N PRO A 107 -15.22 3.20 -9.52
CA PRO A 107 -15.69 2.51 -10.70
C PRO A 107 -14.59 2.34 -11.75
N ALA A 108 -14.49 1.14 -12.34
CA ALA A 108 -13.50 0.84 -13.39
C ALA A 108 -13.63 1.77 -14.61
N ASN A 109 -14.87 2.10 -14.98
CA ASN A 109 -15.19 3.08 -16.02
C ASN A 109 -15.70 4.35 -15.38
N ALA A 110 -14.87 5.02 -14.58
CA ALA A 110 -15.23 6.33 -14.04
C ALA A 110 -15.48 7.37 -15.16
N ASN A 111 -15.30 7.07 -16.47
CA ASN A 111 -15.56 7.98 -17.59
C ASN A 111 -14.91 9.38 -17.42
N GLY A 112 -13.74 9.44 -16.78
CA GLY A 112 -13.06 10.69 -16.43
C GLY A 112 -13.41 11.28 -15.05
N HIS A 113 -14.41 10.73 -14.36
CA HIS A 113 -14.84 11.11 -13.00
C HIS A 113 -13.96 10.52 -11.88
N GLU A 114 -12.80 9.94 -12.20
CA GLU A 114 -11.87 9.41 -11.18
C GLU A 114 -11.45 10.50 -10.18
N LYS A 115 -11.39 11.76 -10.65
CA LYS A 115 -11.08 12.94 -9.82
C LYS A 115 -12.10 13.20 -8.72
N GLU A 116 -13.28 12.58 -8.76
CA GLU A 116 -14.27 12.69 -7.67
C GLU A 116 -13.88 11.86 -6.44
N PHE A 117 -12.98 10.90 -6.60
CA PHE A 117 -12.60 9.94 -5.55
C PHE A 117 -11.30 10.30 -4.82
N TRP A 118 -10.58 11.33 -5.31
CA TRP A 118 -9.36 11.82 -4.68
C TRP A 118 -9.26 13.33 -4.76
N ALA A 119 -8.53 13.92 -3.82
CA ALA A 119 -8.23 15.35 -3.79
C ALA A 119 -6.72 15.57 -3.79
N VAL A 120 -6.28 16.71 -4.35
CA VAL A 120 -4.91 17.18 -4.20
C VAL A 120 -4.66 17.53 -2.74
N ASP A 121 -3.58 17.00 -2.17
CA ASP A 121 -3.13 17.34 -0.83
C ASP A 121 -1.69 17.85 -0.90
N ILE A 122 -1.48 19.06 -0.38
CA ILE A 122 -0.20 19.77 -0.40
C ILE A 122 0.29 19.92 1.04
N ARG A 123 1.51 19.45 1.31
CA ARG A 123 2.11 19.52 2.65
C ARG A 123 3.57 19.95 2.60
N LYS A 124 4.04 20.53 3.69
CA LYS A 124 5.47 20.66 3.95
C LYS A 124 6.05 19.29 4.26
N GLY A 125 7.11 18.93 3.54
CA GLY A 125 8.00 17.82 3.83
C GLY A 125 9.43 18.29 4.09
N THR A 126 10.31 17.31 4.30
CA THR A 126 11.75 17.53 4.45
C THR A 126 12.48 16.60 3.50
N ALA A 127 13.27 17.16 2.59
CA ALA A 127 14.19 16.42 1.75
C ALA A 127 15.53 16.26 2.47
N TYR A 128 16.08 15.04 2.44
CA TYR A 128 17.35 14.69 3.09
C TYR A 128 18.48 14.42 2.08
N ASN A 129 18.30 14.85 0.82
CA ASN A 129 19.19 14.53 -0.29
C ASN A 129 20.44 15.44 -0.35
N GLY A 130 20.51 16.48 0.49
CA GLY A 130 21.61 17.44 0.55
C GLY A 130 22.36 17.41 1.89
N PRO A 131 23.41 18.23 2.04
CA PRO A 131 24.22 18.28 3.27
C PRO A 131 23.42 18.76 4.49
N LYS A 132 22.30 19.45 4.27
CA LYS A 132 21.36 19.87 5.30
C LYS A 132 19.94 19.46 4.88
N PRO A 133 19.09 19.05 5.83
CA PRO A 133 17.68 18.84 5.56
C PRO A 133 17.02 20.13 5.07
N THR A 134 16.34 20.07 3.93
CA THR A 134 15.69 21.24 3.29
C THR A 134 14.18 21.04 3.25
N ALA A 135 13.42 22.09 3.56
CA ALA A 135 11.97 22.05 3.41
C ALA A 135 11.57 21.89 1.94
N CYS A 136 10.62 21.02 1.66
CA CYS A 136 10.06 20.85 0.31
C CYS A 136 8.54 20.84 0.36
N GLY A 137 7.89 21.25 -0.73
CA GLY A 137 6.47 20.99 -0.95
C GLY A 137 6.27 19.56 -1.43
N ILE A 138 5.32 18.86 -0.84
CA ILE A 138 4.90 17.52 -1.26
C ILE A 138 3.47 17.64 -1.75
N VAL A 139 3.23 17.24 -2.99
CA VAL A 139 1.92 17.20 -3.65
C VAL A 139 1.58 15.74 -3.92
N ARG A 140 0.45 15.26 -3.40
CA ARG A 140 0.02 13.86 -3.53
C ARG A 140 -1.50 13.75 -3.67
N PRO A 141 -2.01 12.67 -4.29
CA PRO A 141 -3.42 12.35 -4.31
C PRO A 141 -3.80 11.77 -2.93
N LYS A 142 -4.90 12.27 -2.37
CA LYS A 142 -5.49 11.77 -1.14
C LYS A 142 -6.86 11.18 -1.45
N PHE A 143 -7.01 9.89 -1.21
CA PHE A 143 -8.28 9.16 -1.32
C PHE A 143 -8.96 9.13 0.05
N PRO A 144 -10.04 9.92 0.27
CA PRO A 144 -10.70 10.00 1.58
C PRO A 144 -11.39 8.70 1.96
N LYS A 145 -11.94 8.00 0.96
CA LYS A 145 -12.59 6.69 1.08
C LYS A 145 -11.93 5.74 0.10
N TRP A 146 -11.58 4.55 0.56
CA TRP A 146 -10.90 3.55 -0.24
C TRP A 146 -11.15 2.17 0.35
N GLU A 147 -11.30 1.18 -0.52
CA GLU A 147 -11.55 -0.21 -0.16
C GLU A 147 -10.82 -1.11 -1.15
N PHE A 148 -10.36 -2.28 -0.72
CA PHE A 148 -9.72 -3.24 -1.62
C PHE A 148 -10.01 -4.67 -1.19
N GLU A 149 -9.87 -5.59 -2.13
CA GLU A 149 -9.89 -7.03 -1.86
C GLU A 149 -8.54 -7.62 -2.22
N VAL A 150 -8.12 -8.63 -1.46
CA VAL A 150 -6.89 -9.38 -1.74
C VAL A 150 -7.11 -10.87 -1.52
N THR A 151 -6.52 -11.66 -2.39
CA THR A 151 -6.46 -13.11 -2.33
C THR A 151 -5.09 -13.54 -1.83
N VAL A 152 -5.07 -14.38 -0.78
CA VAL A 152 -3.84 -14.93 -0.19
C VAL A 152 -3.92 -16.44 -0.08
N ARG A 153 -2.78 -17.12 -0.21
CA ARG A 153 -2.63 -18.53 0.10
C ARG A 153 -1.95 -18.68 1.46
N VAL A 154 -2.49 -19.56 2.29
CA VAL A 154 -2.01 -19.79 3.67
C VAL A 154 -1.70 -21.26 3.90
N ASP A 155 -0.55 -21.55 4.50
CA ASP A 155 -0.17 -22.87 4.98
C ASP A 155 -0.72 -23.14 6.38
N GLU A 156 -1.87 -23.78 6.43
CA GLU A 156 -2.60 -24.15 7.66
C GLU A 156 -1.83 -25.12 8.57
N LYS A 157 -0.79 -25.77 8.06
CA LYS A 157 0.08 -26.60 8.89
C LYS A 157 1.02 -25.77 9.77
N LYS A 158 1.22 -24.49 9.43
CA LYS A 158 2.17 -23.58 10.10
C LYS A 158 1.47 -22.52 10.94
N VAL A 159 0.31 -22.03 10.49
CA VAL A 159 -0.45 -20.97 11.16
C VAL A 159 -1.94 -21.26 11.12
N ASP A 160 -2.65 -20.75 12.10
CA ASP A 160 -4.10 -20.77 12.18
C ASP A 160 -4.72 -19.46 11.65
N ASP A 161 -6.05 -19.44 11.52
CA ASP A 161 -6.78 -18.27 11.01
C ASP A 161 -6.72 -17.09 11.97
N SER A 162 -6.53 -17.35 13.26
CA SER A 162 -6.36 -16.32 14.27
C SER A 162 -5.07 -15.53 14.04
N THR A 163 -3.97 -16.20 13.66
CA THR A 163 -2.69 -15.57 13.31
C THR A 163 -2.82 -14.71 12.06
N VAL A 164 -3.51 -15.20 11.02
CA VAL A 164 -3.73 -14.44 9.78
C VAL A 164 -4.60 -13.21 10.05
N THR A 165 -5.70 -13.38 10.79
CA THR A 165 -6.59 -12.28 11.20
C THR A 165 -5.83 -11.23 12.01
N ALA A 166 -5.05 -11.65 13.02
CA ALA A 166 -4.24 -10.75 13.83
C ALA A 166 -3.20 -10.00 12.99
N LEU A 167 -2.59 -10.66 12.00
CA LEU A 167 -1.61 -10.06 11.12
C LEU A 167 -2.22 -8.94 10.27
N PHE A 168 -3.37 -9.19 9.63
CA PHE A 168 -4.07 -8.18 8.83
C PHE A 168 -4.62 -7.04 9.69
N THR A 169 -5.20 -7.35 10.85
CA THR A 169 -5.69 -6.34 11.80
C THR A 169 -4.56 -5.44 12.30
N ASN A 170 -3.40 -6.00 12.64
CA ASN A 170 -2.24 -5.19 13.05
C ASN A 170 -1.63 -4.39 11.90
N ALA A 171 -1.62 -4.95 10.68
CA ALA A 171 -1.19 -4.24 9.48
C ALA A 171 -2.05 -3.00 9.24
N GLY A 172 -3.36 -3.13 9.30
CA GLY A 172 -4.29 -2.03 9.06
C GLY A 172 -4.29 -0.97 10.16
N SER A 173 -4.22 -1.36 11.43
CA SER A 173 -4.30 -0.45 12.57
C SER A 173 -2.99 0.30 12.87
N THR A 174 -1.85 -0.40 12.88
CA THR A 174 -0.57 0.14 13.41
C THR A 174 0.48 0.43 12.33
N GLN A 175 0.34 -0.15 11.13
CA GLN A 175 1.36 0.00 10.07
C GLN A 175 0.89 0.94 8.97
N GLY A 176 -0.27 0.63 8.37
CA GLY A 176 -0.89 1.36 7.28
C GLY A 176 -0.20 1.18 5.92
N LEU A 177 -0.93 1.52 4.86
CA LEU A 177 -0.50 1.46 3.47
C LEU A 177 -0.12 2.83 2.92
N GLY A 178 0.63 2.86 1.82
CA GLY A 178 0.92 4.11 1.12
C GLY A 178 1.85 5.05 1.90
N SER A 179 1.71 6.35 1.63
CA SER A 179 2.53 7.40 2.21
C SER A 179 1.90 8.03 3.45
N PHE A 180 2.73 8.66 4.28
CA PHE A 180 2.31 9.30 5.53
C PHE A 180 1.55 8.35 6.48
N ARG A 181 1.99 7.09 6.53
CA ARG A 181 1.42 6.02 7.34
C ARG A 181 1.94 6.01 8.79
N PRO A 182 1.22 5.39 9.75
CA PRO A 182 1.58 5.36 11.17
C PRO A 182 3.02 4.93 11.47
N ASN A 183 3.52 3.87 10.83
CA ASN A 183 4.89 3.41 11.06
C ASN A 183 5.99 4.34 10.50
N LYS A 184 5.60 5.44 9.83
CA LYS A 184 6.44 6.54 9.40
C LYS A 184 6.03 7.86 10.06
N LYS A 185 5.45 7.81 11.27
CA LYS A 185 5.00 8.96 12.06
C LYS A 185 3.89 9.80 11.39
N GLY A 186 3.14 9.21 10.47
CA GLY A 186 1.95 9.82 9.88
C GLY A 186 0.64 9.22 10.42
N THR A 187 -0.48 9.50 9.76
CA THR A 187 -1.83 9.09 10.21
C THR A 187 -2.68 8.42 9.13
N PHE A 188 -2.15 8.24 7.93
CA PHE A 188 -2.88 7.81 6.73
C PHE A 188 -2.68 6.34 6.38
N GLY A 189 -3.53 5.81 5.51
CA GLY A 189 -3.48 4.45 4.99
C GLY A 189 -3.86 3.37 5.97
N ARG A 190 -4.55 3.70 7.07
CA ARG A 190 -5.07 2.69 8.01
C ARG A 190 -6.32 2.05 7.45
N PHE A 191 -6.48 0.76 7.70
CA PHE A 191 -7.63 -0.02 7.27
C PHE A 191 -8.07 -1.01 8.35
N GLU A 192 -9.26 -1.56 8.19
CA GLU A 192 -9.78 -2.68 8.97
C GLU A 192 -10.19 -3.83 8.04
N VAL A 193 -10.19 -5.05 8.57
CA VAL A 193 -10.68 -6.23 7.85
C VAL A 193 -12.19 -6.26 7.98
N ALA A 194 -12.89 -6.03 6.87
CA ALA A 194 -14.35 -6.05 6.84
C ALA A 194 -14.91 -7.47 6.61
N GLU A 195 -14.20 -8.28 5.82
CA GLU A 195 -14.61 -9.66 5.54
C GLU A 195 -13.36 -10.53 5.30
N MET A 196 -13.38 -11.76 5.81
CA MET A 196 -12.39 -12.78 5.49
C MET A 196 -13.12 -14.10 5.26
N LYS A 197 -12.96 -14.68 4.07
CA LYS A 197 -13.60 -15.95 3.71
C LYS A 197 -12.65 -16.88 2.99
N GLU A 198 -12.81 -18.18 3.23
CA GLU A 198 -12.16 -19.19 2.43
C GLU A 198 -12.82 -19.28 1.06
N VAL A 199 -12.00 -19.37 0.01
CA VAL A 199 -12.45 -19.52 -1.37
C VAL A 199 -11.79 -20.74 -1.98
N LYS A 200 -12.53 -21.47 -2.83
CA LYS A 200 -11.94 -22.55 -3.63
C LYS A 200 -10.87 -21.94 -4.53
N ALA A 201 -9.70 -22.57 -4.60
CA ALA A 201 -8.63 -22.11 -5.48
C ALA A 201 -9.15 -22.06 -6.92
N THR A 202 -9.22 -20.88 -7.51
CA THR A 202 -9.46 -20.74 -8.94
C THR A 202 -8.25 -21.32 -9.64
N ALA A 203 -8.44 -22.41 -10.39
CA ALA A 203 -7.41 -22.93 -11.28
C ALA A 203 -7.12 -21.85 -12.33
N HIS A 204 -5.88 -21.36 -12.35
CA HIS A 204 -5.34 -20.58 -13.45
C HIS A 204 -4.42 -21.49 -14.24
#